data_AF-A0A812DG85-F1
#
_entry.id   AF-A0A812DG85-F1
#
_cell.length_a   1.000
_cell.length_b   1.000
_cell.length_c   1.000
_cell.angle_alpha   90.00
_cell.angle_beta   90.00
_cell.angle_gamma   90.00
#
_symmetry.space_group_name_H-M   'P 1'
#
loop_
_entity.id
_entity.type
_entity.pdbx_description
1 polymer ?
#
loop_
_entity_poly.entity_id
_entity_poly.type
_entity_poly.pdbx_seq_one_letter_code
_entity_poly.pdbx_strand_id
1 'polypeptide(L)'
;MVIFFQADNIISVVDVDSSSIVLSHRLTPMNTPPLDKGTPVYLTLQEILIVGNCNEQVKFSELTLDMFRMLQTLEREPQEDLTTQLYDTSPAPGRQPFENGDRSIRRDNPHKYLLYKPTFSQLNTFLASGFKELPPNGALLLYISADGCFGNAKHTDDAAYDLGGVVTNSRREGDILNKNKRSGSLKEMHCLHPGDLYPYTRKPLFLICDSDNSSAFQCFPNLFGQPLVCLLSPEQLPSTMQDQHLKGNLFTLFLHCPLMAFCYVCNIGDIPITTWDKCQSQVDKFMSEASKLFTRSRKLDHSFMQFFGDDFLRLLLLRFVFCYIVLILHRGFKGPSYFPTSHPSLPTDEILEHPLLYKSMLDLANTLDVRGLFAEPGDGDTSN
;
A
#
# COMPACT_ATOMS: atom_id res chain seq x y z
N MET A 1 -5.89 0.87 -24.03
CA MET A 1 -5.76 -0.56 -23.64
C MET A 1 -4.31 -1.03 -23.76
N VAL A 2 -3.67 -0.96 -24.93
CA VAL A 2 -2.26 -1.38 -25.11
C VAL A 2 -1.28 -0.68 -24.17
N ILE A 3 -1.31 0.66 -24.09
CA ILE A 3 -0.44 1.45 -23.18
C ILE A 3 -0.67 1.07 -21.71
N PHE A 4 -1.90 0.72 -21.33
CA PHE A 4 -2.23 0.32 -19.96
C PHE A 4 -1.57 -1.01 -19.60
N PHE A 5 -1.72 -2.04 -20.45
CA PHE A 5 -1.08 -3.33 -20.22
C PHE A 5 0.45 -3.27 -20.27
N GLN A 6 1.01 -2.40 -21.13
CA GLN A 6 2.46 -2.15 -21.14
C GLN A 6 2.94 -1.47 -19.85
N ALA A 7 2.16 -0.54 -19.30
CA ALA A 7 2.49 0.13 -18.04
C ALA A 7 2.29 -0.79 -16.81
N ASP A 8 1.37 -1.74 -16.88
CA ASP A 8 1.16 -2.74 -15.83
C ASP A 8 2.27 -3.80 -15.82
N ASN A 9 2.69 -4.26 -17.00
CA ASN A 9 3.77 -5.23 -17.19
C ASN A 9 5.15 -4.56 -17.10
N ILE A 10 5.46 -3.98 -15.93
CA ILE A 10 6.75 -3.34 -15.65
C ILE A 10 7.85 -4.40 -15.55
N ILE A 11 7.50 -5.61 -15.11
CA ILE A 11 8.40 -6.75 -14.94
C ILE A 11 7.78 -7.94 -15.64
N SER A 12 8.46 -8.48 -16.66
CA SER A 12 8.00 -9.67 -17.36
C SER A 12 8.58 -10.92 -16.70
N VAL A 13 7.70 -11.76 -16.15
CA VAL A 13 8.09 -13.10 -15.74
C VAL A 13 7.97 -14.02 -16.94
N VAL A 14 9.07 -14.70 -17.30
CA VAL A 14 9.14 -15.50 -18.52
C VAL A 14 9.32 -16.98 -18.24
N ASP A 15 8.69 -17.82 -19.06
CA ASP A 15 8.90 -19.27 -19.03
C ASP A 15 10.21 -19.69 -19.72
N VAL A 16 10.43 -21.00 -19.85
CA VAL A 16 11.63 -21.57 -20.50
C VAL A 16 11.72 -21.20 -21.98
N ASP A 17 10.59 -20.92 -22.62
CA ASP A 17 10.46 -20.54 -24.03
C ASP A 17 10.46 -19.00 -24.22
N SER A 18 10.75 -18.23 -23.17
CA SER A 18 10.72 -16.77 -23.14
C SER A 18 9.34 -16.15 -23.37
N SER A 19 8.27 -16.89 -23.11
CA SER A 19 6.89 -16.38 -23.14
C SER A 19 6.54 -15.73 -21.81
N SER A 20 5.87 -14.56 -21.87
CA SER A 20 5.44 -13.84 -20.66
C SER A 20 4.30 -14.57 -19.95
N ILE A 21 4.43 -14.73 -18.63
CA ILE A 21 3.46 -15.39 -17.75
C ILE A 21 2.64 -14.32 -17.04
N VAL A 22 1.32 -14.51 -17.02
CA VAL A 22 0.40 -13.66 -16.24
C VAL A 22 0.31 -14.19 -14.82
N LEU A 23 0.64 -13.33 -13.85
CA LEU A 23 0.55 -13.66 -12.42
C LEU A 23 -0.76 -13.17 -11.81
N SER A 24 -1.34 -13.98 -10.93
CA SER A 24 -2.46 -13.55 -10.08
C SER A 24 -1.93 -12.86 -8.83
N HIS A 25 -2.50 -11.70 -8.50
CA HIS A 25 -2.17 -10.94 -7.30
C HIS A 25 -3.31 -10.88 -6.28
N ARG A 26 -4.37 -11.65 -6.53
CA ARG A 26 -5.53 -11.77 -5.66
C ARG A 26 -5.19 -12.50 -4.37
N LEU A 27 -5.94 -12.20 -3.33
CA LEU A 27 -5.74 -12.79 -2.01
C LEU A 27 -6.07 -14.29 -2.07
N THR A 28 -5.11 -15.11 -1.60
CA THR A 28 -5.28 -16.55 -1.43
C THR A 28 -4.77 -16.95 -0.04
N PRO A 29 -5.18 -18.13 0.47
CA PRO A 29 -4.59 -18.67 1.69
C PRO A 29 -3.07 -18.91 1.59
N MET A 30 -2.52 -18.99 0.38
CA MET A 30 -1.11 -19.29 0.14
C MET A 30 -0.21 -18.05 0.13
N ASN A 31 -0.76 -16.87 -0.17
CA ASN A 31 0.01 -15.62 -0.22
C ASN A 31 -0.19 -14.70 1.00
N THR A 32 -0.96 -15.14 1.99
CA THR A 32 -1.18 -14.44 3.25
C THR A 32 -0.65 -15.28 4.39
N PRO A 33 0.35 -14.81 5.17
CA PRO A 33 0.80 -15.53 6.35
C PRO A 33 -0.37 -15.83 7.30
N PRO A 34 -0.54 -17.07 7.78
CA PRO A 34 -1.68 -17.43 8.63
C PRO A 34 -1.60 -16.72 9.99
N LEU A 35 -2.76 -16.54 10.64
CA LEU A 35 -2.80 -16.04 12.02
C LEU A 35 -2.37 -17.19 12.95
N ASP A 36 -1.63 -16.86 13.99
CA ASP A 36 -1.35 -17.83 15.06
C ASP A 36 -2.68 -18.26 15.70
N LYS A 37 -2.81 -19.56 16.00
CA LYS A 37 -4.03 -20.12 16.60
C LYS A 37 -4.34 -19.41 17.91
N GLY A 38 -5.58 -18.92 18.04
CA GLY A 38 -6.04 -18.18 19.21
C GLY A 38 -5.82 -16.67 19.14
N THR A 39 -5.21 -16.14 18.07
CA THR A 39 -5.15 -14.69 17.84
C THR A 39 -6.56 -14.17 17.58
N PRO A 40 -7.07 -13.23 18.39
CA PRO A 40 -8.41 -12.68 18.21
C PRO A 40 -8.49 -11.85 16.93
N VAL A 41 -9.58 -12.04 16.18
CA VAL A 41 -9.95 -11.18 15.04
C VAL A 41 -10.98 -10.18 15.54
N TYR A 42 -10.58 -8.92 15.69
CA TYR A 42 -11.43 -7.87 16.23
C TYR A 42 -12.26 -7.17 15.16
N LEU A 43 -11.62 -6.89 14.02
CA LEU A 43 -12.21 -6.16 12.91
C LEU A 43 -12.16 -6.97 11.64
N THR A 44 -13.11 -6.70 10.75
CA THR A 44 -13.14 -7.25 9.40
C THR A 44 -13.27 -6.09 8.41
N LEU A 45 -12.50 -6.13 7.32
CA LEU A 45 -12.62 -5.13 6.27
C LEU A 45 -13.95 -5.33 5.54
N GLN A 46 -14.78 -4.29 5.50
CA GLN A 46 -16.14 -4.36 4.92
C GLN A 46 -16.32 -3.34 3.79
N GLU A 47 -15.85 -2.11 3.99
CA GLU A 47 -15.98 -1.03 3.01
C GLU A 47 -14.61 -0.54 2.57
N ILE A 48 -14.46 -0.28 1.28
CA ILE A 48 -13.23 0.23 0.67
C ILE A 48 -13.57 1.38 -0.25
N LEU A 49 -12.87 2.51 -0.10
CA LEU A 49 -12.81 3.56 -1.10
C LEU A 49 -11.44 3.53 -1.77
N ILE A 50 -11.40 3.37 -3.09
CA ILE A 50 -10.19 3.44 -3.91
C ILE A 50 -10.27 4.71 -4.75
N VAL A 51 -9.41 5.68 -4.43
CA VAL A 51 -9.37 6.99 -5.07
C VAL A 51 -8.14 7.12 -5.95
N GLY A 52 -8.33 7.43 -7.23
CA GLY A 52 -7.26 7.78 -8.16
C GLY A 52 -7.41 9.23 -8.64
N ASN A 53 -6.48 10.10 -8.24
CA ASN A 53 -6.49 11.52 -8.57
C ASN A 53 -5.11 12.10 -8.97
N CYS A 54 -4.11 11.26 -9.26
CA CYS A 54 -2.87 11.73 -9.88
C CYS A 54 -3.12 12.31 -11.28
N ASN A 55 -2.45 13.41 -11.63
CA ASN A 55 -2.72 14.10 -12.88
C ASN A 55 -2.26 13.34 -14.13
N GLU A 56 -1.06 12.75 -14.08
CA GLU A 56 -0.37 12.14 -15.22
C GLU A 56 -0.09 10.65 -15.01
N GLN A 57 -1.15 9.88 -14.75
CA GLN A 57 -1.05 8.42 -14.60
C GLN A 57 -1.78 7.68 -15.74
N VAL A 58 -1.18 6.60 -16.25
CA VAL A 58 -1.81 5.72 -17.24
C VAL A 58 -3.11 5.14 -16.68
N LYS A 59 -4.14 5.11 -17.53
CA LYS A 59 -5.47 4.64 -17.17
C LYS A 59 -6.16 3.92 -18.31
N PHE A 60 -7.14 3.10 -17.96
CA PHE A 60 -8.13 2.54 -18.87
C PHE A 60 -9.51 3.08 -18.47
N SER A 61 -10.11 3.91 -19.33
CA SER A 61 -11.33 4.66 -19.02
C SER A 61 -11.14 5.57 -17.78
N GLU A 62 -11.81 5.28 -16.68
CA GLU A 62 -11.72 5.94 -15.37
C GLU A 62 -10.98 5.08 -14.33
N LEU A 63 -10.28 4.02 -14.75
CA LEU A 63 -9.50 3.18 -13.86
C LEU A 63 -8.01 3.46 -14.07
N THR A 64 -7.37 4.13 -13.12
CA THR A 64 -5.92 4.31 -13.18
C THR A 64 -5.17 3.03 -12.85
N LEU A 65 -3.89 2.96 -13.21
CA LEU A 65 -3.08 1.77 -12.96
C LEU A 65 -3.00 1.42 -11.47
N ASP A 66 -2.87 2.43 -10.61
CA ASP A 66 -2.83 2.24 -9.18
C ASP A 66 -4.17 1.77 -8.61
N MET A 67 -5.29 2.32 -9.11
CA MET A 67 -6.63 1.84 -8.74
C MET A 67 -6.80 0.37 -9.13
N PHE A 68 -6.33 -0.03 -10.32
CA PHE A 68 -6.38 -1.42 -10.78
C PHE A 68 -5.54 -2.36 -9.91
N ARG A 69 -4.30 -1.96 -9.57
CA ARG A 69 -3.42 -2.71 -8.68
C ARG A 69 -4.05 -2.94 -7.32
N MET A 70 -4.59 -1.89 -6.70
CA MET A 70 -5.27 -1.99 -5.42
C MET A 70 -6.56 -2.81 -5.50
N LEU A 71 -7.31 -2.71 -6.61
CA LEU A 71 -8.48 -3.55 -6.85
C LEU A 71 -8.11 -5.04 -6.85
N GLN A 72 -7.03 -5.44 -7.54
CA GLN A 72 -6.56 -6.83 -7.53
C GLN A 72 -6.07 -7.26 -6.14
N THR A 73 -5.35 -6.39 -5.43
CA THR A 73 -4.85 -6.68 -4.08
C THR A 73 -5.96 -6.88 -3.06
N LEU A 74 -7.09 -6.19 -3.24
CA LEU A 74 -8.23 -6.21 -2.33
C LEU A 74 -9.35 -7.16 -2.81
N GLU A 75 -9.00 -8.13 -3.65
CA GLU A 75 -9.93 -9.14 -4.19
C GLU A 75 -9.46 -10.55 -3.82
N ARG A 76 -10.35 -11.37 -3.27
CA ARG A 76 -10.12 -12.81 -3.08
C ARG A 76 -10.19 -13.54 -4.41
N GLU A 77 -9.32 -14.53 -4.57
CA GLU A 77 -9.40 -15.42 -5.73
C GLU A 77 -10.67 -16.30 -5.64
N PRO A 78 -11.45 -16.44 -6.73
CA PRO A 78 -12.63 -17.29 -6.73
C PRO A 78 -12.28 -18.73 -6.34
N GLN A 79 -13.11 -19.34 -5.48
CA GLN A 79 -12.81 -20.66 -4.94
C GLN A 79 -12.82 -21.77 -6.01
N GLU A 80 -13.54 -21.58 -7.12
CA GLU A 80 -13.53 -22.46 -8.29
C GLU A 80 -12.16 -22.49 -8.98
N ASP A 81 -11.50 -21.33 -9.08
CA ASP A 81 -10.16 -21.21 -9.66
C ASP A 81 -9.09 -21.86 -8.75
N LEU A 82 -9.24 -21.77 -7.42
CA LEU A 82 -8.38 -22.48 -6.46
C LEU A 82 -8.43 -24.00 -6.64
N THR A 83 -9.63 -24.56 -6.89
CA THR A 83 -9.75 -26.01 -7.12
C THR A 83 -9.08 -26.43 -8.43
N THR A 84 -9.08 -25.56 -9.45
CA THR A 84 -8.44 -25.86 -10.73
C THR A 84 -6.91 -25.78 -10.62
N GLN A 85 -6.35 -24.85 -9.83
CA GLN A 85 -4.93 -24.81 -9.50
C GLN A 85 -4.45 -26.02 -8.67
N LEU A 86 -5.34 -26.67 -7.90
CA LEU A 86 -5.02 -27.90 -7.17
C LEU A 86 -4.91 -29.14 -8.07
N TYR A 87 -5.48 -29.09 -9.28
CA TYR A 87 -5.48 -30.19 -10.25
C TYR A 87 -4.75 -29.86 -11.56
N ASP A 88 -4.10 -28.70 -11.66
CA ASP A 88 -3.26 -28.36 -12.82
C ASP A 88 -2.03 -29.25 -12.84
N THR A 89 -1.96 -30.09 -13.87
CA THR A 89 -0.87 -31.05 -14.14
C THR A 89 0.21 -30.44 -15.04
N SER A 90 0.31 -29.11 -15.10
CA SER A 90 1.44 -28.39 -15.67
C SER A 90 2.74 -28.70 -14.89
N PRO A 91 3.92 -28.72 -15.54
CA PRO A 91 5.20 -29.08 -14.90
C PRO A 91 5.71 -28.04 -13.87
N ALA A 92 4.91 -27.03 -13.54
CA ALA A 92 5.18 -26.13 -12.43
C ALA A 92 4.93 -26.85 -11.08
N PRO A 93 5.76 -26.65 -10.04
CA PRO A 93 5.57 -27.36 -8.78
C PRO A 93 4.26 -26.93 -8.12
N GLY A 94 3.25 -27.81 -8.17
CA GLY A 94 2.00 -27.64 -7.45
C GLY A 94 2.28 -27.41 -5.96
N ARG A 95 1.85 -26.25 -5.45
CA ARG A 95 1.98 -25.90 -4.02
C ARG A 95 0.92 -26.67 -3.24
N GLN A 96 1.33 -27.56 -2.33
CA GLN A 96 0.38 -28.24 -1.46
C GLN A 96 -0.25 -27.24 -0.47
N PRO A 97 -1.58 -27.26 -0.28
CA PRO A 97 -2.23 -26.46 0.76
C PRO A 97 -1.77 -26.88 2.15
N PHE A 98 -1.63 -25.91 3.05
CA PHE A 98 -1.69 -26.18 4.47
C PHE A 98 -3.14 -26.49 4.84
N GLU A 99 -3.49 -27.78 4.95
CA GLU A 99 -4.80 -28.21 5.47
C GLU A 99 -4.93 -27.81 6.95
N ASN A 100 -5.53 -26.65 7.22
CA ASN A 100 -6.27 -26.45 8.46
C ASN A 100 -7.72 -26.76 8.16
N GLY A 101 -8.19 -27.89 8.69
CA GLY A 101 -9.56 -28.40 8.57
C GLY A 101 -10.61 -27.55 9.32
N ASP A 102 -10.70 -26.28 8.99
CA ASP A 102 -11.88 -25.48 9.26
C ASP A 102 -12.59 -25.26 7.92
N ARG A 103 -13.82 -25.76 7.79
CA ARG A 103 -14.65 -25.51 6.61
C ARG A 103 -14.82 -24.01 6.53
N SER A 104 -14.04 -23.34 5.67
CA SER A 104 -13.98 -21.88 5.60
C SER A 104 -15.39 -21.33 5.51
N ILE A 105 -15.85 -20.67 6.57
CA ILE A 105 -16.99 -19.76 6.49
C ILE A 105 -16.65 -18.84 5.31
N ARG A 106 -17.44 -18.91 4.24
CA ARG A 106 -17.23 -18.12 3.02
C ARG A 106 -17.03 -16.67 3.44
N ARG A 107 -15.81 -16.16 3.35
CA ARG A 107 -15.51 -14.76 3.63
C ARG A 107 -15.75 -14.01 2.33
N ASP A 108 -16.84 -13.25 2.29
CA ASP A 108 -17.19 -12.43 1.13
C ASP A 108 -16.12 -11.34 0.90
N ASN A 109 -16.02 -10.87 -0.35
CA ASN A 109 -15.18 -9.73 -0.66
C ASN A 109 -15.79 -8.45 -0.08
N PRO A 110 -14.99 -7.55 0.49
CA PRO A 110 -15.46 -6.23 0.91
C PRO A 110 -16.03 -5.45 -0.28
N HIS A 111 -17.01 -4.60 0.02
CA HIS A 111 -17.60 -3.69 -0.95
C HIS A 111 -16.62 -2.57 -1.32
N LYS A 112 -16.63 -2.14 -2.59
CA LYS A 112 -15.63 -1.24 -3.16
C LYS A 112 -16.26 -0.08 -3.92
N TYR A 113 -15.94 1.13 -3.50
CA TYR A 113 -16.22 2.36 -4.23
C TYR A 113 -14.97 2.77 -5.01
N LEU A 114 -15.08 2.92 -6.33
CA LEU A 114 -14.00 3.37 -7.21
C LEU A 114 -14.24 4.82 -7.62
N LEU A 115 -13.36 5.74 -7.21
CA LEU A 115 -13.52 7.17 -7.45
C LEU A 115 -12.35 7.71 -8.27
N TYR A 116 -12.63 8.03 -9.53
CA TYR A 116 -11.67 8.68 -10.41
C TYR A 116 -11.83 10.19 -10.43
N LYS A 117 -10.75 10.90 -10.10
CA LYS A 117 -10.70 12.36 -9.93
C LYS A 117 -11.98 12.92 -9.28
N PRO A 118 -12.34 12.47 -8.06
CA PRO A 118 -13.53 12.96 -7.39
C PRO A 118 -13.34 14.40 -6.95
N THR A 119 -14.42 15.17 -6.96
CA THR A 119 -14.48 16.42 -6.19
C THR A 119 -14.46 16.11 -4.69
N PHE A 120 -14.09 17.09 -3.85
CA PHE A 120 -14.18 16.94 -2.39
C PHE A 120 -15.59 16.49 -1.96
N SER A 121 -16.65 17.10 -2.51
CA SER A 121 -18.03 16.73 -2.18
C SER A 121 -18.33 15.28 -2.54
N GLN A 122 -17.90 14.80 -3.70
CA GLN A 122 -18.10 13.40 -4.10
C GLN A 122 -17.38 12.45 -3.15
N LEU A 123 -16.11 12.72 -2.85
CA LEU A 123 -15.33 11.91 -1.91
C LEU A 123 -16.02 11.85 -0.53
N ASN A 124 -16.43 13.00 0.00
CA ASN A 124 -17.11 13.10 1.28
C ASN A 124 -18.45 12.33 1.31
N THR A 125 -19.22 12.37 0.21
CA THR A 125 -20.47 11.58 0.07
C THR A 125 -20.21 10.09 0.19
N PHE A 126 -19.22 9.55 -0.52
CA PHE A 126 -18.91 8.13 -0.47
C PHE A 126 -18.27 7.71 0.86
N LEU A 127 -17.45 8.57 1.48
CA LEU A 127 -16.94 8.34 2.84
C LEU A 127 -18.08 8.26 3.86
N ALA A 128 -19.05 9.17 3.77
CA ALA A 128 -20.25 9.14 4.61
C ALA A 128 -21.11 7.89 4.37
N SER A 129 -21.22 7.43 3.12
CA SER A 129 -21.94 6.20 2.79
C SER A 129 -21.28 4.98 3.42
N GLY A 130 -19.99 4.75 3.13
CA GLY A 130 -19.24 3.62 3.70
C GLY A 130 -19.23 3.66 5.23
N PHE A 131 -18.99 4.82 5.83
CA PHE A 131 -19.05 4.99 7.29
C PHE A 131 -20.42 4.61 7.88
N LYS A 132 -21.51 5.01 7.22
CA LYS A 132 -22.88 4.70 7.68
C LYS A 132 -23.16 3.20 7.61
N GLU A 133 -22.71 2.54 6.55
CA GLU A 133 -22.99 1.13 6.25
C GLU A 133 -22.17 0.15 7.10
N LEU A 134 -21.04 0.59 7.69
CA LEU A 134 -20.19 -0.27 8.52
C LEU A 134 -20.95 -0.92 9.70
N PRO A 135 -20.88 -2.26 9.85
CA PRO A 135 -21.35 -2.97 11.05
C PRO A 135 -20.44 -2.69 12.26
N PRO A 136 -20.82 -3.12 13.48
CA PRO A 136 -20.05 -2.84 14.71
C PRO A 136 -18.59 -3.28 14.70
N ASN A 137 -18.25 -4.36 13.99
CA ASN A 137 -16.89 -4.89 13.82
C ASN A 137 -16.32 -4.63 12.41
N GLY A 138 -16.96 -3.75 11.64
CA GLY A 138 -16.53 -3.37 10.30
C GLY A 138 -15.45 -2.29 10.33
N ALA A 139 -14.44 -2.46 9.47
CA ALA A 139 -13.44 -1.44 9.17
C ALA A 139 -13.69 -0.83 7.79
N LEU A 140 -13.42 0.47 7.67
CA LEU A 140 -13.38 1.21 6.41
C LEU A 140 -11.91 1.40 6.00
N LEU A 141 -11.57 0.99 4.77
CA LEU A 141 -10.29 1.31 4.13
C LEU A 141 -10.48 2.49 3.17
N LEU A 142 -9.69 3.53 3.32
CA LEU A 142 -9.56 4.61 2.36
C LEU A 142 -8.16 4.53 1.73
N TYR A 143 -8.10 4.18 0.45
CA TYR A 143 -6.89 4.27 -0.35
C TYR A 143 -6.97 5.51 -1.26
N ILE A 144 -5.94 6.35 -1.22
CA ILE A 144 -5.84 7.55 -2.05
C ILE A 144 -4.49 7.57 -2.75
N SER A 145 -4.53 7.57 -4.08
CA SER A 145 -3.40 7.94 -4.94
C SER A 145 -3.69 9.31 -5.54
N ALA A 146 -2.96 10.35 -5.13
CA ALA A 146 -3.23 11.73 -5.54
C ALA A 146 -2.01 12.64 -5.42
N ASP A 147 -1.98 13.68 -6.26
CA ASP A 147 -0.97 14.74 -6.13
C ASP A 147 -1.19 15.55 -4.85
N GLY A 148 -0.10 16.01 -4.24
CA GLY A 148 -0.09 16.77 -3.01
C GLY A 148 -0.67 18.18 -3.19
N CYS A 149 -1.42 18.62 -2.18
CA CYS A 149 -1.85 20.00 -2.03
C CYS A 149 -1.10 20.60 -0.83
N PHE A 150 0.00 21.29 -1.09
CA PHE A 150 0.86 21.84 -0.05
C PHE A 150 0.23 23.06 0.64
N GLY A 151 0.25 23.05 1.99
CA GLY A 151 -0.22 24.15 2.81
C GLY A 151 0.79 25.29 2.97
N ASN A 152 0.50 26.23 3.89
CA ASN A 152 1.37 27.37 4.17
C ASN A 152 2.10 27.19 5.50
N ALA A 153 3.39 26.82 5.44
CA ALA A 153 4.21 26.46 6.60
C ALA A 153 4.47 27.58 7.63
N LYS A 154 3.94 28.79 7.44
CA LYS A 154 4.18 29.94 8.33
C LYS A 154 3.25 29.99 9.56
N HIS A 155 2.15 29.25 9.54
CA HIS A 155 1.22 29.11 10.65
C HIS A 155 0.95 27.62 10.82
N THR A 156 1.27 27.04 11.98
CA THR A 156 1.06 25.61 12.28
C THR A 156 0.19 25.43 13.51
N ASP A 157 -0.64 26.43 13.83
CA ASP A 157 -1.54 26.38 14.99
C ASP A 157 -2.59 25.27 14.80
N ASP A 158 -2.92 24.94 13.55
CA ASP A 158 -3.86 23.89 13.17
C ASP A 158 -3.26 22.96 12.10
N ALA A 159 -2.28 22.14 12.53
CA ALA A 159 -1.54 21.22 11.66
C ALA A 159 -2.44 20.31 10.79
N ALA A 160 -3.66 20.02 11.23
CA ALA A 160 -4.65 19.20 10.53
C ALA A 160 -5.08 19.77 9.17
N TYR A 161 -4.86 21.07 8.97
CA TYR A 161 -5.28 21.81 7.79
C TYR A 161 -4.18 22.74 7.24
N ASP A 162 -3.25 23.19 8.09
CA ASP A 162 -2.21 24.13 7.71
C ASP A 162 -1.07 23.48 6.91
N LEU A 163 -0.86 22.16 7.08
CA LEU A 163 0.07 21.37 6.27
C LEU A 163 -0.47 21.04 4.87
N GLY A 164 -1.74 21.37 4.61
CA GLY A 164 -2.42 21.01 3.38
C GLY A 164 -2.91 19.56 3.42
N GLY A 165 -2.83 18.87 2.29
CA GLY A 165 -3.32 17.50 2.16
C GLY A 165 -3.12 16.98 0.74
N VAL A 166 -4.14 16.33 0.18
CA VAL A 166 -4.12 15.82 -1.20
C VAL A 166 -5.14 16.55 -2.07
N VAL A 167 -4.79 16.78 -3.34
CA VAL A 167 -5.67 17.44 -4.30
C VAL A 167 -6.96 16.63 -4.47
N THR A 168 -8.08 17.32 -4.58
CA THR A 168 -9.34 16.79 -5.13
C THR A 168 -9.68 17.54 -6.42
N ASN A 169 -10.56 16.99 -7.24
CA ASN A 169 -10.90 17.61 -8.52
C ASN A 169 -11.78 18.85 -8.31
N SER A 170 -11.55 19.90 -9.10
CA SER A 170 -12.40 21.10 -9.11
C SER A 170 -13.56 21.02 -10.11
N ARG A 171 -13.55 20.04 -11.04
CA ARG A 171 -14.51 19.84 -12.15
C ARG A 171 -15.03 21.18 -12.73
N ARG A 172 -14.13 22.14 -12.98
CA ARG A 172 -14.42 23.49 -13.55
C ARG A 172 -15.88 23.94 -13.33
N GLU A 173 -16.22 24.41 -12.14
CA GLU A 173 -17.30 25.40 -12.03
C GLU A 173 -16.79 26.73 -12.61
N GLY A 174 -16.80 26.83 -13.94
CA GLY A 174 -16.51 28.06 -14.68
C GLY A 174 -15.04 28.48 -14.68
N ASP A 175 -14.59 29.01 -15.81
CA ASP A 175 -13.29 29.62 -15.97
C ASP A 175 -13.07 30.77 -14.98
N ILE A 176 -12.34 30.56 -13.89
CA ILE A 176 -11.41 31.57 -13.38
C ILE A 176 -10.14 30.86 -12.88
N LEU A 177 -9.20 30.65 -13.80
CA LEU A 177 -7.78 30.73 -13.47
C LEU A 177 -7.51 32.12 -12.87
N ASN A 178 -7.83 32.30 -11.59
CA ASN A 178 -7.32 33.41 -10.81
C ASN A 178 -5.88 33.06 -10.44
N LYS A 179 -5.03 33.10 -11.48
CA LYS A 179 -3.59 33.38 -11.33
C LYS A 179 -3.35 34.79 -10.78
N ASN A 180 -4.40 35.57 -10.48
CA ASN A 180 -4.33 36.89 -9.89
C ASN A 180 -5.07 36.94 -8.54
N LYS A 181 -4.29 37.20 -7.48
CA LYS A 181 -4.70 37.54 -6.10
C LYS A 181 -5.53 36.49 -5.35
N ARG A 182 -4.87 35.49 -4.75
CA ARG A 182 -5.39 34.92 -3.50
C ARG A 182 -5.03 35.86 -2.36
N SER A 183 -6.05 36.45 -1.75
CA SER A 183 -5.96 36.94 -0.38
C SER A 183 -5.38 35.80 0.46
N GLY A 184 -4.25 36.02 1.13
CA GLY A 184 -3.47 34.97 1.81
C GLY A 184 -4.12 34.42 3.09
N SER A 185 -5.44 34.24 3.11
CA SER A 185 -6.23 33.94 4.31
C SER A 185 -7.12 32.69 4.21
N LEU A 186 -7.39 32.13 3.02
CA LEU A 186 -8.31 30.99 2.89
C LEU A 186 -7.57 29.70 2.48
N LYS A 187 -7.96 28.58 3.11
CA LYS A 187 -7.47 27.23 2.81
C LYS A 187 -8.02 26.73 1.46
N GLU A 188 -7.32 25.81 0.79
CA GLU A 188 -7.69 25.32 -0.54
C GLU A 188 -8.98 24.49 -0.48
N MET A 189 -9.98 24.86 -1.28
CA MET A 189 -11.28 24.18 -1.30
C MET A 189 -11.21 22.81 -1.97
N HIS A 190 -10.34 22.67 -2.98
CA HIS A 190 -10.16 21.43 -3.72
C HIS A 190 -9.01 20.59 -3.15
N CYS A 191 -9.02 20.42 -1.83
CA CYS A 191 -8.04 19.65 -1.07
C CYS A 191 -8.78 18.81 -0.02
N LEU A 192 -8.40 17.54 0.11
CA LEU A 192 -8.73 16.75 1.28
C LEU A 192 -7.63 16.95 2.30
N HIS A 193 -7.93 17.64 3.40
CA HIS A 193 -7.01 17.80 4.52
C HIS A 193 -7.17 16.63 5.51
N PRO A 194 -6.13 16.32 6.31
CA PRO A 194 -6.23 15.36 7.41
C PRO A 194 -7.42 15.61 8.34
N GLY A 195 -7.68 16.87 8.69
CA GLY A 195 -8.80 17.27 9.56
C GLY A 195 -10.18 16.91 9.00
N ASP A 196 -10.33 16.84 7.68
CA ASP A 196 -11.59 16.44 7.03
C ASP A 196 -11.92 14.96 7.26
N LEU A 197 -10.94 14.14 7.68
CA LEU A 197 -11.15 12.74 8.02
C LEU A 197 -11.57 12.52 9.48
N TYR A 198 -11.45 13.53 10.34
CA TYR A 198 -11.82 13.40 11.76
C TYR A 198 -13.24 12.87 11.96
N PRO A 199 -14.26 13.29 11.18
CA PRO A 199 -15.60 12.76 11.38
C PRO A 199 -15.70 11.23 11.27
N TYR A 200 -14.87 10.65 10.40
CA TYR A 200 -14.85 9.24 10.05
C TYR A 200 -14.01 8.39 10.99
N THR A 201 -13.12 9.01 11.80
CA THR A 201 -12.40 8.33 12.90
C THR A 201 -13.29 7.96 14.09
N ARG A 202 -14.62 8.15 13.99
CA ARG A 202 -15.62 7.61 14.93
C ARG A 202 -15.90 6.11 14.77
N LYS A 203 -15.36 5.49 13.72
CA LYS A 203 -15.35 4.05 13.48
C LYS A 203 -13.93 3.65 13.05
N PRO A 204 -13.57 2.35 13.09
CA PRO A 204 -12.25 1.92 12.67
C PRO A 204 -11.94 2.31 11.22
N LEU A 205 -10.88 3.10 11.04
CA LEU A 205 -10.44 3.63 9.75
C LEU A 205 -9.01 3.18 9.45
N PHE A 206 -8.80 2.60 8.28
CA PHE A 206 -7.49 2.30 7.74
C PHE A 206 -7.25 3.22 6.54
N LEU A 207 -6.19 4.02 6.58
CA LEU A 207 -5.84 4.98 5.53
C LEU A 207 -4.57 4.53 4.81
N ILE A 208 -4.57 4.60 3.49
CA ILE A 208 -3.37 4.49 2.66
C ILE A 208 -3.32 5.75 1.81
N CYS A 209 -2.28 6.56 2.00
CA CYS A 209 -2.07 7.81 1.26
C CYS A 209 -0.79 7.71 0.44
N ASP A 210 -0.95 7.60 -0.88
CA ASP A 210 0.12 7.61 -1.87
C ASP A 210 0.15 8.98 -2.57
N SER A 211 1.02 9.86 -2.05
CA SER A 211 1.14 11.26 -2.44
C SER A 211 2.51 11.83 -2.07
N ASP A 212 2.99 12.82 -2.82
CA ASP A 212 4.17 13.63 -2.48
C ASP A 212 3.96 14.60 -1.30
N ASN A 213 2.73 14.65 -0.75
CA ASN A 213 2.41 15.34 0.51
C ASN A 213 1.74 14.38 1.53
N SER A 214 2.07 13.09 1.48
CA SER A 214 1.49 12.07 2.37
C SER A 214 1.74 12.36 3.85
N SER A 215 2.87 13.00 4.20
CA SER A 215 3.25 13.32 5.59
C SER A 215 2.28 14.28 6.28
N ALA A 216 1.46 15.03 5.53
CA ALA A 216 0.37 15.82 6.12
C ALA A 216 -0.56 14.94 6.99
N PHE A 217 -0.71 13.65 6.64
CA PHE A 217 -1.55 12.69 7.34
C PHE A 217 -0.85 11.93 8.48
N GLN A 218 0.36 12.34 8.89
CA GLN A 218 1.15 11.65 9.93
C GLN A 218 0.72 12.01 11.37
N CYS A 219 -0.06 13.07 11.55
CA CYS A 219 -0.44 13.59 12.86
C CYS A 219 -1.96 13.62 13.05
N PHE A 220 -2.55 12.45 13.36
CA PHE A 220 -3.95 12.38 13.77
C PHE A 220 -4.10 12.47 15.29
N PRO A 221 -5.03 13.31 15.80
CA PRO A 221 -5.44 13.27 17.20
C PRO A 221 -6.33 12.06 17.46
N ASN A 222 -6.15 11.41 18.61
CA ASN A 222 -7.06 10.36 19.07
C ASN A 222 -8.31 10.99 19.72
N LEU A 223 -9.29 11.39 18.89
CA LEU A 223 -10.49 12.10 19.34
C LEU A 223 -11.60 11.18 19.85
N PHE A 224 -11.71 9.96 19.32
CA PHE A 224 -12.84 9.06 19.58
C PHE A 224 -12.45 7.69 20.17
N GLY A 225 -11.16 7.44 20.39
CA GLY A 225 -10.67 6.16 20.94
C GLY A 225 -10.85 4.96 19.99
N GLN A 226 -11.17 5.21 18.73
CA GLN A 226 -11.33 4.16 17.72
C GLN A 226 -10.00 3.91 17.00
N PRO A 227 -9.77 2.69 16.50
CA PRO A 227 -8.55 2.35 15.77
C PRO A 227 -8.40 3.20 14.51
N LEU A 228 -7.22 3.77 14.36
CA LEU A 228 -6.77 4.43 13.14
C LEU A 228 -5.38 3.90 12.81
N VAL A 229 -5.18 3.45 11.58
CA VAL A 229 -3.86 3.19 11.02
C VAL A 229 -3.75 3.92 9.70
N CYS A 230 -2.66 4.66 9.49
CA CYS A 230 -2.32 5.32 8.24
C CYS A 230 -1.00 4.76 7.72
N LEU A 231 -0.97 4.36 6.45
CA LEU A 231 0.24 4.02 5.72
C LEU A 231 0.49 5.11 4.68
N LEU A 232 1.64 5.77 4.78
CA LEU A 232 1.98 6.97 4.02
C LEU A 232 3.15 6.67 3.10
N SER A 233 3.02 6.99 1.82
CA SER A 233 4.09 6.81 0.83
C SER A 233 5.31 7.69 1.16
N PRO A 234 6.49 7.38 0.59
CA PRO A 234 7.56 8.37 0.46
C PRO A 234 7.05 9.63 -0.25
N GLU A 235 7.59 10.79 0.13
CA GLU A 235 7.31 12.06 -0.54
C GLU A 235 8.18 12.25 -1.80
N GLN A 236 9.33 11.58 -1.84
CA GLN A 236 10.30 11.71 -2.92
C GLN A 236 10.73 10.35 -3.45
N LEU A 237 11.02 10.33 -4.75
CA LEU A 237 11.69 9.23 -5.44
C LEU A 237 13.05 9.68 -5.97
N PRO A 238 14.02 8.76 -6.12
CA PRO A 238 15.30 9.06 -6.75
C PRO A 238 15.08 9.64 -8.16
N SER A 239 15.94 10.55 -8.61
CA SER A 239 15.80 11.22 -9.91
C SER A 239 15.74 10.25 -11.10
N THR A 240 16.39 9.08 -10.97
CA THR A 240 16.33 7.99 -11.97
C THR A 240 14.94 7.36 -12.12
N MET A 241 14.03 7.59 -11.17
CA MET A 241 12.68 7.04 -11.14
C MET A 241 11.57 8.09 -11.29
N GLN A 242 11.90 9.39 -11.22
CA GLN A 242 10.90 10.46 -11.29
C GLN A 242 10.16 10.48 -12.64
N ASP A 243 10.81 10.24 -13.77
CA ASP A 243 10.13 10.23 -15.09
C ASP A 243 9.13 9.07 -15.30
N GLN A 244 8.98 8.17 -14.31
CA GLN A 244 8.14 6.98 -14.42
C GLN A 244 6.75 7.11 -13.75
N HIS A 245 6.32 8.32 -13.35
CA HIS A 245 4.97 8.57 -12.77
C HIS A 245 3.82 8.01 -13.63
N LEU A 246 4.01 7.93 -14.96
CA LEU A 246 3.05 7.33 -15.88
C LEU A 246 2.74 5.85 -15.55
N LYS A 247 3.70 5.10 -14.97
CA LYS A 247 3.61 3.67 -14.67
C LYS A 247 3.07 3.35 -13.26
N GLY A 248 2.39 4.31 -12.65
CA GLY A 248 1.83 4.15 -11.31
C GLY A 248 2.85 4.43 -10.21
N ASN A 249 2.36 4.54 -8.98
CA ASN A 249 3.19 4.89 -7.84
C ASN A 249 3.98 3.69 -7.30
N LEU A 250 5.23 3.94 -6.90
CA LEU A 250 6.12 2.92 -6.36
C LEU A 250 5.57 2.30 -5.07
N PHE A 251 5.01 3.12 -4.19
CA PHE A 251 4.46 2.66 -2.92
C PHE A 251 3.27 1.72 -3.14
N THR A 252 2.34 2.09 -4.02
CA THR A 252 1.26 1.20 -4.47
C THR A 252 1.79 -0.09 -5.10
N LEU A 253 2.86 -0.05 -5.91
CA LEU A 253 3.47 -1.25 -6.47
C LEU A 253 3.99 -2.20 -5.37
N PHE A 254 4.62 -1.68 -4.31
CA PHE A 254 5.03 -2.50 -3.16
C PHE A 254 3.83 -3.11 -2.43
N LEU A 255 2.77 -2.33 -2.19
CA LEU A 255 1.56 -2.84 -1.56
C LEU A 255 0.81 -3.85 -2.43
N HIS A 256 1.01 -3.80 -3.75
CA HIS A 256 0.39 -4.71 -4.71
C HIS A 256 1.19 -6.02 -4.91
N CYS A 257 2.48 -5.92 -5.20
CA CYS A 257 3.39 -7.04 -5.40
C CYS A 257 4.82 -6.63 -4.97
N PRO A 258 5.24 -7.00 -3.74
CA PRO A 258 6.54 -6.61 -3.20
C PRO A 258 7.73 -7.06 -4.05
N LEU A 259 7.67 -8.25 -4.65
CA LEU A 259 8.76 -8.76 -5.50
C LEU A 259 8.88 -7.99 -6.81
N MET A 260 7.76 -7.66 -7.46
CA MET A 260 7.78 -6.78 -8.64
C MET A 260 8.36 -5.41 -8.30
N ALA A 261 7.95 -4.82 -7.17
CA ALA A 261 8.48 -3.55 -6.72
C ALA A 261 10.00 -3.62 -6.43
N PHE A 262 10.45 -4.70 -5.81
CA PHE A 262 11.87 -4.97 -5.58
C PHE A 262 12.66 -5.05 -6.89
N CYS A 263 12.19 -5.84 -7.85
CA CYS A 263 12.81 -5.95 -9.17
C CYS A 263 12.84 -4.59 -9.87
N TYR A 264 11.75 -3.82 -9.79
CA TYR A 264 11.64 -2.51 -10.39
C TYR A 264 12.65 -1.50 -9.81
N VAL A 265 12.80 -1.40 -8.48
CA VAL A 265 13.81 -0.51 -7.88
C VAL A 265 15.24 -0.94 -8.19
N CYS A 266 15.44 -2.24 -8.44
CA CYS A 266 16.73 -2.80 -8.84
C CYS A 266 16.98 -2.74 -10.36
N ASN A 267 16.08 -2.12 -11.14
CA ASN A 267 16.15 -2.03 -12.59
C ASN A 267 16.23 -3.40 -13.32
N ILE A 268 15.51 -4.39 -12.79
CA ILE A 268 15.34 -5.71 -13.40
C ILE A 268 14.06 -5.67 -14.25
N GLY A 269 14.15 -5.93 -15.56
CA GLY A 269 13.00 -5.89 -16.48
C GLY A 269 12.36 -7.26 -16.76
N ASP A 270 13.18 -8.30 -16.88
CA ASP A 270 12.74 -9.66 -17.18
C ASP A 270 13.30 -10.63 -16.15
N ILE A 271 12.51 -11.62 -15.75
CA ILE A 271 12.91 -12.64 -14.77
C ILE A 271 12.40 -14.03 -15.16
N PRO A 272 13.26 -15.06 -15.22
CA PRO A 272 12.80 -16.42 -15.45
C PRO A 272 11.90 -16.91 -14.30
N ILE A 273 10.83 -17.65 -14.62
CA ILE A 273 9.85 -18.16 -13.65
C ILE A 273 10.49 -18.94 -12.50
N THR A 274 11.53 -19.73 -12.78
CA THR A 274 12.26 -20.49 -11.75
C THR A 274 12.98 -19.59 -10.74
N THR A 275 13.49 -18.44 -11.20
CA THR A 275 14.13 -17.44 -10.34
C THR A 275 13.07 -16.64 -9.59
N TRP A 276 11.97 -16.29 -10.26
CA TRP A 276 10.81 -15.66 -9.65
C TRP A 276 10.26 -16.48 -8.48
N ASP A 277 10.02 -17.78 -8.66
CA ASP A 277 9.49 -18.66 -7.60
C ASP A 277 10.42 -18.78 -6.40
N LYS A 278 11.74 -18.84 -6.66
CA LYS A 278 12.76 -18.83 -5.61
C LYS A 278 12.72 -17.53 -4.80
N CYS A 279 12.65 -16.39 -5.49
CA CYS A 279 12.56 -15.07 -4.86
C CYS A 279 11.24 -14.89 -4.11
N GLN A 280 10.12 -15.33 -4.69
CA GLN A 280 8.81 -15.29 -4.06
C GLN A 280 8.80 -16.12 -2.77
N SER A 281 9.45 -17.28 -2.76
CA SER A 281 9.64 -18.08 -1.55
C SER A 281 10.46 -17.35 -0.46
N GLN A 282 11.40 -16.49 -0.84
CA GLN A 282 12.13 -15.63 0.12
C GLN A 282 11.24 -14.50 0.65
N VAL A 283 10.41 -13.89 -0.21
CA VAL A 283 9.41 -12.89 0.19
C VAL A 283 8.39 -13.50 1.15
N ASP A 284 7.88 -14.70 0.88
CA ASP A 284 6.90 -15.38 1.76
C ASP A 284 7.50 -15.67 3.15
N LYS A 285 8.78 -16.06 3.21
CA LYS A 285 9.53 -16.21 4.47
C LYS A 285 9.67 -14.88 5.21
N PHE A 286 10.02 -13.80 4.50
CA PHE A 286 10.06 -12.46 5.08
C PHE A 286 8.71 -12.10 5.70
N MET A 287 7.60 -12.31 4.96
CA MET A 287 6.25 -11.97 5.42
C MET A 287 5.87 -12.80 6.67
N SER A 288 6.26 -14.07 6.73
CA SER A 288 6.06 -14.93 7.91
C SER A 288 6.85 -14.43 9.13
N GLU A 289 8.11 -14.03 8.95
CA GLU A 289 8.92 -13.49 10.04
C GLU A 289 8.37 -12.13 10.51
N ALA A 290 8.03 -11.23 9.60
CA ALA A 290 7.42 -9.95 9.94
C ALA A 290 6.11 -10.15 10.71
N SER A 291 5.28 -11.12 10.31
CA SER A 291 4.03 -11.45 11.01
C SER A 291 4.26 -11.84 12.48
N LYS A 292 5.31 -12.61 12.77
CA LYS A 292 5.69 -12.97 14.14
C LYS A 292 6.17 -11.76 14.95
N LEU A 293 6.78 -10.76 14.32
CA LEU A 293 7.19 -9.55 15.01
C LEU A 293 5.99 -8.70 15.44
N PHE A 294 4.96 -8.59 14.59
CA PHE A 294 3.71 -7.92 14.97
C PHE A 294 3.07 -8.56 16.21
N THR A 295 2.99 -9.89 16.28
CA THR A 295 2.36 -10.58 17.42
C THR A 295 3.20 -10.55 18.71
N ARG A 296 4.52 -10.34 18.61
CA ARG A 296 5.45 -10.36 19.74
C ARG A 296 5.85 -8.97 20.24
N SER A 297 5.70 -7.95 19.41
CA SER A 297 6.08 -6.58 19.73
C SER A 297 5.28 -6.07 20.92
N ARG A 298 5.97 -5.49 21.90
CA ARG A 298 5.36 -4.91 23.11
C ARG A 298 5.12 -3.41 22.96
N LYS A 299 5.82 -2.77 22.02
CA LYS A 299 5.70 -1.34 21.70
C LYS A 299 4.70 -1.07 20.58
N LEU A 300 4.18 -2.11 19.93
CA LEU A 300 3.21 -1.95 18.85
C LEU A 300 1.91 -1.34 19.38
N ASP A 301 1.47 -0.25 18.75
CA ASP A 301 0.18 0.36 19.08
C ASP A 301 -0.95 -0.65 18.85
N HIS A 302 -1.89 -0.71 19.80
CA HIS A 302 -2.99 -1.66 19.78
C HIS A 302 -3.85 -1.54 18.50
N SER A 303 -3.92 -0.35 17.87
CA SER A 303 -4.65 -0.13 16.63
C SER A 303 -4.19 -1.06 15.51
N PHE A 304 -2.88 -1.32 15.39
CA PHE A 304 -2.35 -2.27 14.40
C PHE A 304 -2.92 -3.67 14.60
N MET A 305 -2.92 -4.17 15.84
CA MET A 305 -3.42 -5.52 16.15
C MET A 305 -4.93 -5.66 15.96
N GLN A 306 -5.71 -4.58 16.08
CA GLN A 306 -7.15 -4.63 15.78
C GLN A 306 -7.40 -4.90 14.30
N PHE A 307 -6.60 -4.30 13.41
CA PHE A 307 -6.69 -4.52 11.96
C PHE A 307 -5.96 -5.78 11.49
N PHE A 308 -4.91 -6.20 12.18
CA PHE A 308 -4.05 -7.33 11.80
C PHE A 308 -4.78 -8.68 11.75
N GLY A 309 -5.94 -8.79 12.40
CA GLY A 309 -6.79 -9.98 12.30
C GLY A 309 -7.46 -10.18 10.94
N ASP A 310 -7.59 -9.10 10.14
CA ASP A 310 -8.14 -9.16 8.78
C ASP A 310 -7.06 -9.53 7.77
N ASP A 311 -7.37 -10.42 6.83
CA ASP A 311 -6.38 -10.95 5.87
C ASP A 311 -5.80 -9.86 4.96
N PHE A 312 -6.66 -8.95 4.46
CA PHE A 312 -6.24 -7.89 3.54
C PHE A 312 -5.40 -6.86 4.27
N LEU A 313 -5.86 -6.40 5.42
CA LEU A 313 -5.18 -5.36 6.20
C LEU A 313 -3.84 -5.86 6.74
N ARG A 314 -3.80 -7.10 7.21
CA ARG A 314 -2.54 -7.76 7.58
C ARG A 314 -1.57 -7.84 6.42
N LEU A 315 -2.02 -8.28 5.25
CA LEU A 315 -1.16 -8.38 4.09
C LEU A 315 -0.58 -7.01 3.72
N LEU A 316 -1.40 -5.95 3.73
CA LEU A 316 -0.94 -4.58 3.48
C LEU A 316 0.08 -4.11 4.51
N LEU A 317 -0.11 -4.40 5.80
CA LEU A 317 0.85 -4.07 6.87
C LEU A 317 2.20 -4.77 6.67
N LEU A 318 2.20 -6.05 6.29
CA LEU A 318 3.43 -6.80 6.06
C LEU A 318 4.16 -6.31 4.80
N ARG A 319 3.41 -5.99 3.75
CA ARG A 319 3.95 -5.39 2.51
C ARG A 319 4.50 -3.99 2.76
N PHE A 320 3.89 -3.21 3.65
CA PHE A 320 4.44 -1.93 4.10
C PHE A 320 5.80 -2.10 4.77
N VAL A 321 5.96 -3.06 5.69
CA VAL A 321 7.27 -3.35 6.32
C VAL A 321 8.30 -3.76 5.28
N PHE A 322 7.93 -4.58 4.30
CA PHE A 322 8.83 -4.92 3.19
C PHE A 322 9.24 -3.68 2.39
N CYS A 323 8.29 -2.81 2.04
CA CYS A 323 8.54 -1.55 1.35
C CYS A 323 9.56 -0.69 2.13
N TYR A 324 9.31 -0.45 3.42
CA TYR A 324 10.20 0.33 4.28
C TYR A 324 11.63 -0.21 4.26
N ILE A 325 11.79 -1.52 4.48
CA ILE A 325 13.11 -2.16 4.58
C ILE A 325 13.87 -2.13 3.25
N VAL A 326 13.18 -2.32 2.12
CA VAL A 326 13.81 -2.21 0.80
C VAL A 326 14.29 -0.79 0.57
N LEU A 327 13.47 0.22 0.86
CA LEU A 327 13.81 1.60 0.60
C LEU A 327 14.92 2.12 1.52
N ILE A 328 14.90 1.80 2.81
CA ILE A 328 15.94 2.26 3.75
C ILE A 328 17.33 1.64 3.48
N LEU A 329 17.36 0.39 2.98
CA LEU A 329 18.63 -0.28 2.68
C LEU A 329 19.13 0.02 1.26
N HIS A 330 18.26 0.41 0.32
CA HIS A 330 18.66 0.68 -1.06
C HIS A 330 19.41 2.02 -1.17
N ARG A 331 20.66 1.98 -1.65
CA ARG A 331 21.60 3.13 -1.68
C ARG A 331 21.10 4.34 -2.48
N GLY A 332 20.12 4.14 -3.36
CA GLY A 332 19.48 5.20 -4.15
C GLY A 332 18.47 6.06 -3.38
N PHE A 333 17.93 5.58 -2.25
CA PHE A 333 16.94 6.28 -1.44
C PHE A 333 17.64 6.80 -0.18
N LYS A 334 17.72 8.12 -0.02
CA LYS A 334 18.53 8.74 1.05
C LYS A 334 17.78 9.84 1.77
N GLY A 335 17.49 9.60 3.04
CA GLY A 335 16.86 10.56 3.94
C GLY A 335 15.36 10.31 4.13
N PRO A 336 14.76 10.90 5.17
CA PRO A 336 13.42 10.54 5.63
C PRO A 336 12.31 10.68 4.58
N SER A 337 12.42 11.67 3.68
CA SER A 337 11.43 11.91 2.62
C SER A 337 11.37 10.80 1.57
N TYR A 338 12.35 9.89 1.53
CA TYR A 338 12.38 8.74 0.62
C TYR A 338 11.83 7.46 1.24
N PHE A 339 11.41 7.50 2.51
CA PHE A 339 10.91 6.34 3.24
C PHE A 339 9.42 6.47 3.53
N PRO A 340 8.66 5.36 3.44
CA PRO A 340 7.26 5.38 3.82
C PRO A 340 7.16 5.52 5.34
N THR A 341 6.10 6.17 5.82
CA THR A 341 5.85 6.34 7.26
C THR A 341 4.47 5.83 7.63
N SER A 342 4.22 5.65 8.93
CA SER A 342 2.92 5.21 9.42
C SER A 342 2.45 6.05 10.60
N HIS A 343 1.13 6.12 10.78
CA HIS A 343 0.49 6.64 11.99
C HIS A 343 -0.46 5.59 12.58
N PRO A 344 -0.31 5.19 13.85
CA PRO A 344 0.83 5.44 14.72
C PRO A 344 2.15 4.92 14.11
N SER A 345 3.29 5.41 14.58
CA SER A 345 4.59 4.92 14.10
C SER A 345 4.79 3.46 14.47
N LEU A 346 5.24 2.64 13.52
CA LEU A 346 5.65 1.26 13.82
C LEU A 346 6.93 1.27 14.68
N PRO A 347 7.07 0.32 15.64
CA PRO A 347 8.29 0.19 16.43
C PRO A 347 9.52 -0.08 15.56
N THR A 348 10.40 0.91 15.47
CA THR A 348 11.62 0.82 14.65
C THR A 348 12.51 -0.32 15.11
N ASP A 349 12.80 -0.39 16.40
CA ASP A 349 13.75 -1.33 17.00
C ASP A 349 13.21 -2.77 17.14
N GLU A 350 11.90 -2.94 17.23
CA GLU A 350 11.27 -4.27 17.35
C GLU A 350 10.84 -4.85 15.98
N ILE A 351 10.56 -3.99 14.98
CA ILE A 351 10.00 -4.42 13.69
C ILE A 351 10.83 -3.91 12.50
N LEU A 352 10.93 -2.59 12.31
CA LEU A 352 11.43 -2.02 11.04
C LEU A 352 12.94 -2.24 10.80
N GLU A 353 13.73 -2.33 11.86
CA GLU A 353 15.18 -2.55 11.80
C GLU A 353 15.57 -3.93 12.34
N HIS A 354 14.62 -4.87 12.34
CA HIS A 354 14.85 -6.18 12.90
C HIS A 354 15.90 -6.96 12.05
N PRO A 355 16.99 -7.48 12.65
CA PRO A 355 18.11 -8.09 11.90
C PRO A 355 17.72 -9.26 10.99
N LEU A 356 16.71 -10.05 11.39
CA LEU A 356 16.22 -11.15 10.55
C LEU A 356 15.55 -10.68 9.27
N LEU A 357 14.83 -9.56 9.31
CA LEU A 357 14.17 -9.00 8.12
C LEU A 357 15.21 -8.39 7.18
N TYR A 358 16.21 -7.70 7.72
CA TYR A 358 17.34 -7.17 6.96
C TYR A 358 18.12 -8.28 6.27
N LYS A 359 18.48 -9.35 7.00
CA LYS A 359 19.13 -10.52 6.42
C LYS A 359 18.29 -11.13 5.29
N SER A 360 16.98 -11.30 5.50
CA SER A 360 16.08 -11.87 4.49
C SER A 360 16.04 -11.02 3.21
N MET A 361 16.05 -9.69 3.34
CA MET A 361 16.11 -8.78 2.20
C MET A 361 17.46 -8.89 1.46
N LEU A 362 18.58 -8.90 2.19
CA LEU A 362 19.91 -9.02 1.58
C LEU A 362 20.11 -10.38 0.89
N ASP A 363 19.54 -11.46 1.44
CA ASP A 363 19.52 -12.78 0.81
C ASP A 363 18.70 -12.79 -0.49
N LEU A 364 17.61 -12.01 -0.56
CA LEU A 364 16.85 -11.79 -1.80
C LEU A 364 17.69 -11.02 -2.84
N ALA A 365 18.35 -9.94 -2.42
CA ALA A 365 19.24 -9.16 -3.27
C ALA A 365 20.40 -10.00 -3.84
N ASN A 366 20.95 -10.92 -3.04
CA ASN A 366 21.96 -11.88 -3.49
C ASN A 366 21.41 -12.87 -4.52
N THR A 367 20.19 -13.39 -4.34
CA THR A 367 19.57 -14.30 -5.32
C THR A 367 19.42 -13.65 -6.70
N LEU A 368 19.16 -12.35 -6.73
CA LEU A 368 18.98 -11.55 -7.95
C LEU A 368 20.26 -10.89 -8.45
N ASP A 369 21.41 -11.13 -7.81
CA ASP A 369 22.71 -10.52 -8.14
C ASP A 369 22.71 -8.98 -8.11
N VAL A 370 21.91 -8.40 -7.22
CA VAL A 370 21.78 -6.93 -7.03
C VAL A 370 22.22 -6.46 -5.66
N ARG A 371 22.96 -7.28 -4.91
CA ARG A 371 23.47 -6.98 -3.56
C ARG A 371 24.23 -5.65 -3.48
N GLY A 372 24.94 -5.26 -4.54
CA GLY A 372 25.69 -4.00 -4.62
C GLY A 372 24.84 -2.74 -4.49
N LEU A 373 23.53 -2.83 -4.76
CA LEU A 373 22.58 -1.71 -4.63
C LEU A 373 22.19 -1.43 -3.18
N PHE A 374 22.48 -2.34 -2.24
CA PHE A 374 22.02 -2.26 -0.86
C PHE A 374 23.18 -1.99 0.11
N ALA A 375 22.90 -1.19 1.14
CA ALA A 375 23.82 -0.91 2.25
C ALA A 375 23.90 -2.10 3.23
N GLU A 376 24.92 -2.13 4.08
CA GLU A 376 24.92 -3.02 5.25
C GLU A 376 24.07 -2.39 6.38
N PRO A 377 23.46 -3.20 7.25
CA PRO A 377 22.78 -2.70 8.44
C PRO A 377 23.69 -1.77 9.27
N GLY A 378 23.22 -0.56 9.57
CA GLY A 378 23.96 0.44 10.35
C GLY A 378 24.86 1.37 9.53
N ASP A 379 25.09 1.12 8.23
CA ASP A 379 25.78 2.09 7.36
C ASP A 379 24.85 3.24 6.92
N GLY A 380 23.53 3.02 6.93
CA GLY A 380 22.50 3.94 6.41
C GLY A 380 22.00 5.02 7.39
N ASP A 381 22.21 4.86 8.70
CA ASP A 381 21.63 5.73 9.74
C ASP A 381 22.43 7.02 9.99
N THR A 382 23.49 7.27 9.22
CA THR A 382 24.46 8.34 9.52
C THR A 382 24.19 9.68 8.82
N SER A 383 23.07 9.83 8.12
CA SER A 383 22.66 11.12 7.55
C SER A 383 21.36 11.62 8.18
N ASN A 384 21.46 12.07 9.44
CA ASN A 384 20.54 13.03 10.04
C ASN A 384 20.75 14.42 9.43
#